data_AF-A0A3D1J2D3-F1
#
_entry.id   AF-A0A3D1J2D3-F1
#
_cell.length_a   1.000
_cell.length_b   1.000
_cell.length_c   1.000
_cell.angle_alpha   90.00
_cell.angle_beta   90.00
_cell.angle_gamma   90.00
#
_symmetry.space_group_name_H-M   'P 1'
#
loop_
_entity.id
_entity.type
_entity.pdbx_description
1 polymer ?
#
loop_
_entity_poly.entity_id
_entity_poly.type
_entity_poly.pdbx_seq_one_letter_code
_entity_poly.pdbx_strand_id
1 'polypeptide(L)'
;MSAPVVAKFKTRTVAGVAEYKYFIVVPGGLNNYRNDGAGRFDASASGALFLLSLDKAAGDKWKQGVNYYKFKVPISEPDRQGGLSAPALVVDGDGAVRYAYAGDLQGNLWCFDFTGSAPWRAALGRSPGTPLFTAEDDNEMRQPITMQPKVVFAPGGGYVVLFGTGKFIEPADAVLADFKDQSFYGIYDSTRDADKISGRQQLAPRRSATDTTDPGAALTIIGDAFGYGAAEGSKRGWYFDFVESARTGERSVSDAVVDHGQLFFNSMIPAADPCATGSSRSYRLDALTGLPSEDNATGFLSRAGAMGSPLLLETTAVQVGERNTIGKRAVKRTQTVFNFRGASGGAKGPGQGAVVEIGVPAGRISWREILNWQELRDAAKKE
;
A
#
# COMPACT_ATOMS: atom_id res chain seq x y z
N MET A 1 6.84 11.57 -6.60
CA MET A 1 5.42 11.79 -6.91
C MET A 1 4.99 10.71 -7.88
N SER A 2 3.90 9.99 -7.61
CA SER A 2 3.41 8.95 -8.51
C SER A 2 2.83 9.58 -9.79
N ALA A 3 2.78 8.80 -10.87
CA ALA A 3 2.01 9.18 -12.03
C ALA A 3 0.51 9.30 -11.70
N PRO A 4 -0.24 10.20 -12.36
CA PRO A 4 -1.70 10.19 -12.34
C PRO A 4 -2.25 8.83 -12.78
N VAL A 5 -3.32 8.37 -12.15
CA VAL A 5 -3.96 7.09 -12.51
C VAL A 5 -5.26 7.37 -13.26
N VAL A 6 -5.48 6.72 -14.40
CA VAL A 6 -6.79 6.72 -15.08
C VAL A 6 -7.59 5.53 -14.57
N ALA A 7 -8.79 5.77 -14.06
CA ALA A 7 -9.63 4.70 -13.54
C ALA A 7 -11.12 4.90 -13.85
N LYS A 8 -11.83 3.77 -13.93
CA LYS A 8 -13.28 3.70 -14.16
C LYS A 8 -14.01 3.81 -12.83
N PHE A 9 -15.07 4.61 -12.77
CA PHE A 9 -15.92 4.75 -11.59
C PHE A 9 -17.38 4.59 -11.95
N LYS A 10 -18.16 3.95 -11.08
CA LYS A 10 -19.61 3.89 -11.19
C LYS A 10 -20.21 5.23 -10.77
N THR A 11 -20.80 5.94 -11.73
CA THR A 11 -21.33 7.29 -11.52
C THR A 11 -22.81 7.30 -11.15
N ARG A 12 -23.61 6.37 -11.66
CA ARG A 12 -25.04 6.25 -11.33
C ARG A 12 -25.55 4.86 -11.67
N THR A 13 -26.77 4.55 -11.22
CA THR A 13 -27.54 3.40 -11.66
C THR A 13 -28.86 3.90 -12.25
N VAL A 14 -29.18 3.52 -13.48
CA VAL A 14 -30.42 3.89 -14.18
C VAL A 14 -31.17 2.61 -14.55
N ALA A 15 -32.40 2.45 -14.08
CA ALA A 15 -33.22 1.25 -14.29
C ALA A 15 -32.49 -0.07 -13.97
N GLY A 16 -31.67 -0.07 -12.90
CA GLY A 16 -30.89 -1.24 -12.49
C GLY A 16 -29.55 -1.43 -13.23
N VAL A 17 -29.27 -0.63 -14.26
CA VAL A 17 -28.02 -0.69 -15.03
C VAL A 17 -27.04 0.35 -14.51
N ALA A 18 -25.83 -0.08 -14.15
CA ALA A 18 -24.77 0.81 -13.71
C ALA A 18 -24.16 1.57 -14.90
N GLU A 19 -23.96 2.86 -14.73
CA GLU A 19 -23.26 3.71 -15.68
C GLU A 19 -21.91 4.18 -15.13
N TYR A 20 -20.92 4.19 -16.00
CA TYR A 20 -19.53 4.39 -15.63
C TYR A 20 -18.89 5.53 -16.42
N LYS A 21 -17.91 6.18 -15.80
CA LYS A 21 -17.05 7.17 -16.45
C LYS A 21 -15.60 6.97 -16.05
N TYR A 22 -14.69 7.48 -16.88
CA TYR A 22 -13.27 7.46 -16.60
C TYR A 22 -12.81 8.81 -16.06
N PHE A 23 -11.97 8.73 -15.03
CA PHE A 23 -11.40 9.90 -14.38
C PHE A 23 -9.89 9.75 -14.27
N ILE A 24 -9.19 10.88 -14.36
CA ILE A 24 -7.84 11.00 -13.83
C ILE A 24 -7.98 11.16 -12.31
N VAL A 25 -7.30 10.31 -11.57
CA VAL A 25 -7.26 10.29 -10.11
C VAL A 25 -5.92 10.84 -9.66
N VAL A 26 -5.95 11.94 -8.92
CA VAL A 26 -4.74 12.61 -8.41
C VAL A 26 -4.95 13.14 -6.99
N PRO A 27 -3.90 13.11 -6.14
CA PRO A 27 -3.93 13.85 -4.90
C PRO A 27 -3.75 15.36 -5.14
N GLY A 28 -4.10 16.16 -4.15
CA GLY A 28 -3.85 17.62 -4.14
C GLY A 28 -2.38 18.01 -4.03
N GLY A 29 -1.48 17.04 -3.87
CA GLY A 29 -0.05 17.27 -3.76
C GLY A 29 0.37 17.78 -2.38
N LEU A 30 1.52 18.43 -2.37
CA LEU A 30 2.22 18.94 -1.19
C LEU A 30 2.27 20.48 -1.24
N ASN A 31 2.50 21.14 -0.11
CA ASN A 31 2.73 22.59 -0.01
C ASN A 31 1.59 23.50 -0.49
N ASN A 32 0.38 22.98 -0.64
CA ASN A 32 -0.84 23.77 -0.91
C ASN A 32 -1.14 24.84 0.16
N TYR A 33 -0.48 24.75 1.32
CA TYR A 33 -0.55 25.71 2.42
C TYR A 33 0.47 26.86 2.35
N ARG A 34 1.58 26.70 1.61
CA ARG A 34 2.65 27.70 1.56
C ARG A 34 2.26 28.87 0.68
N ASN A 35 2.41 30.09 1.19
CA ASN A 35 2.20 31.31 0.41
C ASN A 35 3.23 31.43 -0.73
N ASP A 36 2.78 31.13 -1.94
CA ASP A 36 3.52 31.30 -3.18
C ASP A 36 2.86 32.35 -4.10
N GLY A 37 1.93 33.15 -3.59
CA GLY A 37 1.26 34.26 -4.30
C GLY A 37 -0.24 34.34 -4.03
N ALA A 38 -0.82 35.51 -4.29
CA ALA A 38 -2.24 35.77 -4.04
C ALA A 38 -3.16 34.74 -4.74
N GLY A 39 -4.02 34.07 -3.97
CA GLY A 39 -4.97 33.09 -4.48
C GLY A 39 -4.36 31.74 -4.91
N ARG A 40 -3.08 31.49 -4.62
CA ARG A 40 -2.37 30.25 -4.96
C ARG A 40 -2.07 29.34 -3.76
N PHE A 41 -2.36 29.82 -2.56
CA PHE A 41 -2.22 29.08 -1.31
C PHE A 41 -3.48 29.18 -0.46
N ASP A 42 -3.63 28.24 0.47
CA ASP A 42 -4.64 28.28 1.52
C ASP A 42 -3.99 27.80 2.81
N ALA A 43 -3.81 28.67 3.81
CA ALA A 43 -3.16 28.30 5.06
C ALA A 43 -3.90 27.17 5.81
N SER A 44 -5.17 26.91 5.46
CA SER A 44 -5.98 25.80 5.93
C SER A 44 -6.14 24.69 4.88
N ALA A 45 -5.23 24.61 3.91
CA ALA A 45 -5.33 23.67 2.79
C ALA A 45 -5.18 22.24 3.28
N SER A 46 -6.30 21.54 3.41
CA SER A 46 -6.30 20.13 3.72
C SER A 46 -5.88 19.29 2.51
N GLY A 47 -5.38 18.08 2.78
CA GLY A 47 -5.18 17.08 1.74
C GLY A 47 -6.50 16.80 1.01
N ALA A 48 -6.43 16.55 -0.29
CA ALA A 48 -7.62 16.21 -1.06
C ALA A 48 -7.33 15.20 -2.15
N LEU A 49 -8.30 14.33 -2.43
CA LEU A 49 -8.34 13.48 -3.60
C LEU A 49 -9.21 14.14 -4.68
N PHE A 50 -8.70 14.19 -5.92
CA PHE A 50 -9.41 14.72 -7.06
C PHE A 50 -9.72 13.63 -8.08
N LEU A 51 -10.94 13.68 -8.62
CA LEU A 51 -11.34 12.95 -9.82
C LEU A 51 -11.61 13.96 -10.92
N LEU A 52 -10.79 13.97 -11.96
CA LEU A 52 -10.93 14.87 -13.11
C LEU A 52 -11.54 14.09 -14.28
N SER A 53 -12.72 14.50 -14.75
CA SER A 53 -13.44 13.78 -15.81
C SER A 53 -12.67 13.84 -17.12
N LEU A 54 -12.44 12.67 -17.74
CA LEU A 54 -11.90 12.62 -19.10
C LEU A 54 -12.92 13.09 -20.16
N ASP A 55 -14.21 12.99 -19.87
CA ASP A 55 -15.29 13.45 -20.77
C ASP A 55 -15.42 14.98 -20.86
N LYS A 56 -14.61 15.75 -20.10
CA LYS A 56 -14.73 17.21 -20.11
C LYS A 56 -14.21 17.75 -21.44
N ALA A 57 -15.07 18.46 -22.19
CA ALA A 57 -14.67 19.08 -23.45
C ALA A 57 -13.56 20.13 -23.24
N ALA A 58 -12.69 20.26 -24.25
CA ALA A 58 -11.70 21.32 -24.32
C ALA A 58 -12.43 22.68 -24.35
N GLY A 59 -12.04 23.62 -23.50
CA GLY A 59 -12.67 24.95 -23.37
C GLY A 59 -13.75 25.07 -22.28
N ASP A 60 -14.35 23.97 -21.82
CA ASP A 60 -15.30 24.03 -20.71
C ASP A 60 -14.65 24.49 -19.41
N LYS A 61 -15.41 25.21 -18.57
CA LYS A 61 -14.96 25.55 -17.20
C LYS A 61 -15.03 24.32 -16.29
N TRP A 62 -14.05 24.17 -15.41
CA TRP A 62 -14.10 23.18 -14.33
C TRP A 62 -15.22 23.54 -13.34
N LYS A 63 -16.09 22.58 -13.04
CA LYS A 63 -17.24 22.70 -12.13
C LYS A 63 -17.27 21.49 -11.19
N GLN A 64 -17.13 21.76 -9.88
CA GLN A 64 -17.15 20.72 -8.85
C GLN A 64 -18.50 20.00 -8.85
N GLY A 65 -18.48 18.68 -8.73
CA GLY A 65 -19.67 17.84 -8.76
C GLY A 65 -20.19 17.53 -10.17
N VAL A 66 -19.61 18.13 -11.21
CA VAL A 66 -20.05 17.96 -12.61
C VAL A 66 -18.97 17.31 -13.45
N ASN A 67 -17.82 17.97 -13.60
CA ASN A 67 -16.70 17.49 -14.41
C ASN A 67 -15.40 17.30 -13.60
N TYR A 68 -15.40 17.70 -12.32
CA TYR A 68 -14.45 17.18 -11.35
C TYR A 68 -15.11 16.97 -10.00
N TYR A 69 -14.52 16.08 -9.20
CA TYR A 69 -14.91 15.82 -7.82
C TYR A 69 -13.71 16.04 -6.91
N LYS A 70 -13.94 16.59 -5.72
CA LYS A 70 -12.91 16.90 -4.72
C LYS A 70 -13.34 16.32 -3.38
N PHE A 71 -12.51 15.46 -2.81
CA PHE A 71 -12.73 14.85 -1.51
C PHE A 71 -11.66 15.34 -0.55
N LYS A 72 -12.03 16.29 0.32
CA LYS A 72 -11.11 16.87 1.31
C LYS A 72 -11.04 15.96 2.53
N VAL A 73 -9.83 15.60 2.95
CA VAL A 73 -9.63 14.97 4.26
C VAL A 73 -9.57 16.07 5.34
N PRO A 74 -10.02 15.81 6.58
CA PRO A 74 -9.82 16.73 7.69
C PRO A 74 -8.35 16.99 8.01
N ILE A 75 -8.08 18.15 8.60
CA ILE A 75 -6.77 18.47 9.19
C ILE A 75 -6.81 18.00 10.64
N SER A 76 -5.91 17.08 11.00
CA SER A 76 -5.80 16.57 12.37
C SER A 76 -4.86 17.43 13.21
N GLU A 77 -3.81 17.98 12.59
CA GLU A 77 -2.78 18.79 13.23
C GLU A 77 -2.67 20.14 12.48
N PRO A 78 -3.33 21.22 12.95
CA PRO A 78 -3.40 22.49 12.21
C PRO A 78 -2.04 23.18 12.04
N ASP A 79 -1.10 22.92 12.94
CA ASP A 79 0.26 23.49 12.89
C ASP A 79 1.23 22.64 12.04
N ARG A 80 0.77 21.50 11.50
CA ARG A 80 1.58 20.63 10.64
C ARG A 80 1.16 20.72 9.18
N GLN A 81 2.15 20.60 8.31
CA GLN A 81 1.96 20.60 6.87
C GLN A 81 0.96 19.52 6.44
N GLY A 82 -0.03 19.91 5.64
CA GLY A 82 -0.95 18.99 4.98
C GLY A 82 -0.40 18.51 3.65
N GLY A 83 -0.89 17.36 3.18
CA GLY A 83 -0.58 16.85 1.85
C GLY A 83 -0.98 15.40 1.71
N LEU A 84 -1.80 15.09 0.72
CA LEU A 84 -2.24 13.71 0.46
C LEU A 84 -1.24 13.05 -0.49
N SER A 85 -0.80 11.85 -0.15
CA SER A 85 0.01 11.00 -1.03
C SER A 85 -0.84 10.38 -2.14
N ALA A 86 -0.17 9.72 -3.08
CA ALA A 86 -0.84 9.03 -4.17
C ALA A 86 -1.78 7.93 -3.67
N PRO A 87 -3.01 7.81 -4.22
CA PRO A 87 -3.94 6.78 -3.80
C PRO A 87 -3.63 5.42 -4.43
N ALA A 88 -3.78 4.36 -3.65
CA ALA A 88 -3.89 2.99 -4.14
C ALA A 88 -5.36 2.68 -4.44
N LEU A 89 -5.67 2.21 -5.65
CA LEU A 89 -7.05 1.94 -6.07
C LEU A 89 -7.37 0.45 -5.97
N VAL A 90 -8.52 0.13 -5.41
CA VAL A 90 -9.11 -1.21 -5.41
C VAL A 90 -10.30 -1.21 -6.35
N VAL A 91 -10.30 -2.13 -7.32
CA VAL A 91 -11.34 -2.25 -8.33
C VAL A 91 -12.21 -3.49 -8.10
N ASP A 92 -13.47 -3.43 -8.49
CA ASP A 92 -14.39 -4.57 -8.51
C ASP A 92 -14.23 -5.42 -9.78
N GLY A 93 -14.97 -6.53 -9.88
CA GLY A 93 -15.01 -7.41 -11.06
C GLY A 93 -15.52 -6.73 -12.33
N ASP A 94 -16.22 -5.59 -12.23
CA ASP A 94 -16.63 -4.77 -13.36
C ASP A 94 -15.57 -3.72 -13.78
N GLY A 95 -14.41 -3.74 -13.12
CA GLY A 95 -13.28 -2.83 -13.32
C GLY A 95 -13.50 -1.43 -12.74
N ALA A 96 -14.61 -1.17 -12.05
CA ALA A 96 -14.84 0.12 -11.40
C ALA A 96 -14.17 0.17 -10.04
N VAL A 97 -13.65 1.34 -9.67
CA VAL A 97 -13.05 1.58 -8.35
C VAL A 97 -14.11 1.45 -7.27
N ARG A 98 -13.82 0.61 -6.27
CA ARG A 98 -14.59 0.49 -5.02
C ARG A 98 -13.99 1.36 -3.94
N TYR A 99 -12.69 1.27 -3.75
CA TYR A 99 -11.98 1.93 -2.66
C TYR A 99 -10.71 2.58 -3.14
N ALA A 100 -10.34 3.69 -2.52
CA ALA A 100 -9.01 4.28 -2.68
C ALA A 100 -8.37 4.49 -1.30
N TYR A 101 -7.09 4.11 -1.16
CA TYR A 101 -6.34 4.29 0.08
C TYR A 101 -5.20 5.27 -0.13
N ALA A 102 -5.07 6.27 0.72
CA ALA A 102 -4.00 7.26 0.59
C ALA A 102 -3.49 7.69 1.97
N GLY A 103 -2.17 7.73 2.13
CA GLY A 103 -1.56 8.34 3.31
C GLY A 103 -1.48 9.86 3.20
N ASP A 104 -1.20 10.56 4.29
CA ASP A 104 -0.89 11.99 4.28
C ASP A 104 0.37 12.34 5.09
N LEU A 105 0.81 13.61 4.98
CA LEU A 105 1.95 14.13 5.73
C LEU A 105 1.73 14.18 7.26
N GLN A 106 0.50 14.05 7.72
CA GLN A 106 0.14 14.00 9.14
C GLN A 106 0.09 12.56 9.68
N GLY A 107 0.47 11.57 8.87
CA GLY A 107 0.53 10.16 9.24
C GLY A 107 -0.82 9.45 9.22
N ASN A 108 -1.85 10.06 8.64
CA ASN A 108 -3.15 9.42 8.51
C ASN A 108 -3.21 8.56 7.25
N LEU A 109 -3.69 7.34 7.39
CA LEU A 109 -4.14 6.51 6.28
C LEU A 109 -5.64 6.70 6.07
N TRP A 110 -6.02 7.27 4.93
CA TRP A 110 -7.40 7.50 4.54
C TRP A 110 -7.92 6.39 3.64
N CYS A 111 -9.21 6.10 3.78
CA CYS A 111 -9.95 5.22 2.88
C CYS A 111 -11.14 5.99 2.29
N PHE A 112 -11.25 5.99 0.97
CA PHE A 112 -12.35 6.61 0.22
C PHE A 112 -13.25 5.52 -0.37
N ASP A 113 -14.55 5.58 -0.09
CA ASP A 113 -15.58 4.66 -0.56
C ASP A 113 -16.30 5.16 -1.82
N PHE A 114 -16.11 4.45 -2.92
CA PHE A 114 -16.70 4.73 -4.22
C PHE A 114 -17.75 3.69 -4.65
N THR A 115 -18.18 2.80 -3.76
CA THR A 115 -19.19 1.76 -4.05
C THR A 115 -20.58 2.34 -4.35
N GLY A 116 -20.84 3.56 -3.89
CA GLY A 116 -22.06 4.32 -4.15
C GLY A 116 -22.17 4.87 -5.58
N SER A 117 -22.57 6.13 -5.70
CA SER A 117 -22.73 6.83 -6.98
C SER A 117 -22.30 8.29 -6.83
N ALA A 118 -21.94 8.92 -7.95
CA ALA A 118 -21.55 10.32 -7.98
C ALA A 118 -22.68 11.20 -7.39
N PRO A 119 -22.34 12.23 -6.59
CA PRO A 119 -21.00 12.76 -6.34
C PRO A 119 -20.25 12.08 -5.17
N TRP A 120 -20.64 10.87 -4.76
CA TRP A 120 -20.03 10.08 -3.67
C TRP A 120 -19.90 10.89 -2.37
N ARG A 121 -20.99 11.53 -1.93
CA ARG A 121 -20.99 12.42 -0.75
C ARG A 121 -20.47 11.75 0.52
N ALA A 122 -20.66 10.43 0.62
CA ALA A 122 -20.22 9.60 1.75
C ALA A 122 -18.86 8.92 1.50
N ALA A 123 -18.04 9.39 0.55
CA ALA A 123 -16.77 8.72 0.23
C ALA A 123 -15.83 8.64 1.44
N LEU A 124 -15.81 9.65 2.30
CA LEU A 124 -15.04 9.60 3.56
C LEU A 124 -15.85 9.03 4.74
N GLY A 125 -17.00 8.42 4.46
CA GLY A 125 -18.11 8.20 5.39
C GLY A 125 -18.15 6.85 6.11
N ARG A 126 -17.22 5.91 5.86
CA ARG A 126 -17.11 4.70 6.70
C ARG A 126 -16.75 5.00 8.16
N SER A 127 -16.29 6.21 8.43
CA SER A 127 -16.42 6.91 9.71
C SER A 127 -16.12 8.38 9.41
N PRO A 128 -17.14 9.23 9.20
CA PRO A 128 -16.98 10.54 8.57
C PRO A 128 -15.85 11.35 9.20
N GLY A 129 -14.82 11.63 8.41
CA GLY A 129 -13.71 12.48 8.82
C GLY A 129 -12.70 11.83 9.77
N THR A 130 -12.71 10.50 9.90
CA THR A 130 -11.65 9.79 10.63
C THR A 130 -10.81 8.92 9.71
N PRO A 131 -9.50 8.86 9.92
CA PRO A 131 -8.65 7.97 9.15
C PRO A 131 -8.89 6.51 9.54
N LEU A 132 -8.58 5.59 8.62
CA LEU A 132 -8.58 4.16 8.87
C LEU A 132 -7.55 3.79 9.95
N PHE A 133 -6.40 4.47 9.91
CA PHE A 133 -5.31 4.31 10.86
C PHE A 133 -4.50 5.60 10.92
N THR A 134 -3.93 5.92 12.08
CA THR A 134 -2.93 6.98 12.21
C THR A 134 -1.61 6.37 12.64
N ALA A 135 -0.58 6.58 11.82
CA ALA A 135 0.78 6.14 12.08
C ALA A 135 1.46 7.08 13.08
N GLU A 136 1.82 6.51 14.22
CA GLU A 136 2.53 7.15 15.32
C GLU A 136 3.65 6.22 15.77
N ASP A 137 4.73 6.76 16.31
CA ASP A 137 5.71 5.96 17.06
C ASP A 137 5.22 5.66 18.50
N ASP A 138 6.04 4.98 19.29
CA ASP A 138 5.70 4.61 20.67
C ASP A 138 5.59 5.83 21.61
N ASN A 139 6.03 7.01 21.17
CA ASN A 139 5.87 8.29 21.87
C ASN A 139 4.70 9.11 21.31
N GLU A 140 3.79 8.49 20.55
CA GLU A 140 2.62 9.12 19.93
C GLU A 140 2.99 10.21 18.90
N MET A 141 4.21 10.17 18.35
CA MET A 141 4.64 11.14 17.35
C MET A 141 4.19 10.70 15.95
N ARG A 142 3.41 11.53 15.26
CA ARG A 142 2.95 11.23 13.89
C ARG A 142 4.10 10.96 12.93
N GLN A 143 3.92 9.94 12.09
CA GLN A 143 4.88 9.52 11.08
C GLN A 143 4.31 9.79 9.67
N PRO A 144 4.87 10.73 8.88
CA PRO A 144 4.35 11.08 7.56
C PRO A 144 4.25 9.87 6.61
N ILE A 145 3.25 9.82 5.74
CA ILE A 145 3.11 8.78 4.71
C ILE A 145 3.18 9.46 3.33
N THR A 146 4.29 9.25 2.62
CA THR A 146 4.57 9.97 1.36
C THR A 146 4.47 9.12 0.10
N MET A 147 4.63 7.80 0.22
CA MET A 147 4.59 6.85 -0.90
C MET A 147 3.20 6.25 -1.07
N GLN A 148 2.89 5.79 -2.30
CA GLN A 148 1.60 5.16 -2.58
C GLN A 148 1.48 3.86 -1.78
N PRO A 149 0.39 3.65 -1.02
CA PRO A 149 0.15 2.36 -0.38
C PRO A 149 0.04 1.23 -1.40
N LYS A 150 0.22 -0.02 -0.94
CA LYS A 150 -0.17 -1.22 -1.69
C LYS A 150 -1.30 -1.92 -0.97
N VAL A 151 -2.14 -2.62 -1.72
CA VAL A 151 -3.32 -3.27 -1.16
C VAL A 151 -3.35 -4.72 -1.61
N VAL A 152 -3.51 -5.63 -0.66
CA VAL A 152 -3.71 -7.06 -0.90
C VAL A 152 -5.01 -7.53 -0.25
N PHE A 153 -5.53 -8.66 -0.69
CA PHE A 153 -6.70 -9.27 -0.04
C PHE A 153 -6.31 -9.83 1.32
N ALA A 154 -7.13 -9.55 2.33
CA ALA A 154 -6.95 -10.12 3.65
C ALA A 154 -7.56 -11.54 3.74
N PRO A 155 -6.95 -12.45 4.52
CA PRO A 155 -7.59 -13.71 4.87
C PRO A 155 -8.94 -13.48 5.55
N GLY A 156 -9.98 -14.17 5.10
CA GLY A 156 -11.34 -14.02 5.66
C GLY A 156 -12.15 -12.84 5.09
N GLY A 157 -11.59 -12.08 4.14
CA GLY A 157 -12.25 -10.97 3.47
C GLY A 157 -11.71 -9.61 3.90
N GLY A 158 -11.97 -8.57 3.10
CA GLY A 158 -11.37 -7.25 3.29
C GLY A 158 -9.97 -7.14 2.68
N TYR A 159 -9.20 -6.16 3.16
CA TYR A 159 -7.91 -5.80 2.58
C TYR A 159 -6.84 -5.60 3.64
N VAL A 160 -5.58 -5.82 3.27
CA VAL A 160 -4.41 -5.36 4.03
C VAL A 160 -3.75 -4.24 3.23
N VAL A 161 -3.64 -3.06 3.84
CA VAL A 161 -3.05 -1.85 3.26
C VAL A 161 -1.63 -1.70 3.79
N LEU A 162 -0.67 -1.72 2.88
CA LEU A 162 0.76 -1.78 3.13
C LEU A 162 1.40 -0.44 2.81
N PHE A 163 2.11 0.16 3.76
CA PHE A 163 2.80 1.42 3.56
C PHE A 163 3.96 1.58 4.56
N GLY A 164 5.01 2.26 4.10
CA GLY A 164 6.09 2.72 4.96
C GLY A 164 5.97 4.19 5.26
N THR A 165 6.53 4.62 6.38
CA THR A 165 6.51 6.03 6.80
C THR A 165 7.82 6.74 6.52
N GLY A 166 7.70 8.06 6.44
CA GLY A 166 8.76 9.03 6.35
C GLY A 166 8.59 9.98 5.17
N LYS A 167 9.40 11.04 5.18
CA LYS A 167 9.47 12.06 4.14
C LYS A 167 10.91 12.47 3.86
N PHE A 168 11.17 12.83 2.60
CA PHE A 168 12.45 13.36 2.15
C PHE A 168 12.21 14.30 0.95
N ILE A 169 11.53 15.40 1.24
CA ILE A 169 10.96 16.37 0.29
C ILE A 169 11.36 17.81 0.59
N GLU A 170 11.93 18.09 1.76
CA GLU A 170 12.43 19.41 2.15
C GLU A 170 13.80 19.33 2.87
N PRO A 171 14.61 20.40 2.89
CA PRO A 171 15.95 20.35 3.48
C PRO A 171 16.00 19.92 4.95
N ALA A 172 14.97 20.26 5.74
CA ALA A 172 14.84 19.85 7.14
C ALA A 172 14.82 18.32 7.30
N ASP A 173 14.43 17.57 6.26
CA ASP A 173 14.41 16.10 6.30
C ASP A 173 15.79 15.47 6.40
N ALA A 174 16.85 16.21 6.05
CA ALA A 174 18.23 15.76 6.16
C ALA A 174 18.89 16.14 7.50
N VAL A 175 18.20 16.87 8.39
CA VAL A 175 18.76 17.33 9.66
C VAL A 175 18.68 16.21 10.70
N LEU A 176 19.85 15.76 11.17
CA LEU A 176 20.00 14.65 12.12
C LEU A 176 19.17 14.83 13.41
N ALA A 177 19.11 16.05 13.95
CA ALA A 177 18.37 16.34 15.18
C ALA A 177 16.84 16.18 15.04
N ASP A 178 16.35 16.25 13.79
CA ASP A 178 14.93 16.15 13.47
C ASP A 178 14.49 14.73 13.14
N PHE A 179 15.42 13.76 13.15
CA PHE A 179 15.10 12.36 12.92
C PHE A 179 14.17 11.83 14.03
N LYS A 180 13.25 10.95 13.61
CA LYS A 180 12.20 10.33 14.42
C LYS A 180 12.07 8.89 13.99
N ASP A 181 11.49 8.06 14.85
CA ASP A 181 11.23 6.68 14.50
C ASP A 181 10.28 6.61 13.30
N GLN A 182 10.59 5.71 12.37
CA GLN A 182 9.83 5.42 11.16
C GLN A 182 9.59 3.93 11.09
N SER A 183 8.52 3.54 10.39
CA SER A 183 8.01 2.18 10.47
C SER A 183 7.40 1.75 9.15
N PHE A 184 7.21 0.44 9.00
CA PHE A 184 6.37 -0.12 7.95
C PHE A 184 5.16 -0.81 8.57
N TYR A 185 4.01 -0.63 7.95
CA TYR A 185 2.73 -1.13 8.44
C TYR A 185 2.02 -1.99 7.40
N GLY A 186 1.29 -3.00 7.88
CA GLY A 186 0.24 -3.70 7.15
C GLY A 186 -1.06 -3.59 7.93
N ILE A 187 -2.01 -2.80 7.46
CA ILE A 187 -3.23 -2.40 8.17
C ILE A 187 -4.45 -3.11 7.60
N TYR A 188 -5.21 -3.80 8.44
CA TYR A 188 -6.42 -4.52 8.04
C TYR A 188 -7.63 -3.58 7.92
N ASP A 189 -8.23 -3.52 6.73
CA ASP A 189 -9.53 -2.92 6.49
C ASP A 189 -10.56 -4.03 6.23
N SER A 190 -11.42 -4.30 7.21
CA SER A 190 -12.51 -5.27 7.07
C SER A 190 -13.66 -4.79 6.17
N THR A 191 -13.59 -3.53 5.72
CA THR A 191 -14.64 -2.76 5.02
C THR A 191 -15.86 -2.39 5.86
N ARG A 192 -15.80 -2.63 7.18
CA ARG A 192 -16.88 -2.30 8.11
C ARG A 192 -16.48 -1.15 9.03
N ASP A 193 -17.41 -0.23 9.25
CA ASP A 193 -17.20 0.99 10.05
C ASP A 193 -16.83 0.72 11.51
N ALA A 194 -17.39 -0.35 12.08
CA ALA A 194 -17.15 -0.78 13.46
C ALA A 194 -15.71 -1.27 13.73
N ASP A 195 -14.89 -1.40 12.68
CA ASP A 195 -13.57 -2.04 12.73
C ASP A 195 -12.39 -1.05 12.68
N LYS A 196 -12.63 0.17 13.15
CA LYS A 196 -11.59 1.20 13.29
C LYS A 196 -10.42 0.72 14.15
N ILE A 197 -9.22 1.11 13.72
CA ILE A 197 -7.98 0.81 14.44
C ILE A 197 -7.61 1.99 15.32
N SER A 198 -7.52 1.75 16.64
CA SER A 198 -7.23 2.80 17.63
C SER A 198 -5.73 3.08 17.79
N GLY A 199 -4.86 2.19 17.31
CA GLY A 199 -3.41 2.36 17.37
C GLY A 199 -2.64 1.04 17.29
N ARG A 200 -1.31 1.11 17.47
CA ARG A 200 -0.37 -0.02 17.34
C ARG A 200 -0.69 -1.23 18.23
N GLN A 201 -1.36 -1.02 19.37
CA GLN A 201 -1.69 -2.09 20.31
C GLN A 201 -2.61 -3.17 19.71
N GLN A 202 -3.37 -2.81 18.67
CA GLN A 202 -4.22 -3.75 17.93
C GLN A 202 -3.50 -4.46 16.78
N LEU A 203 -2.23 -4.13 16.55
CA LEU A 203 -1.38 -4.73 15.52
C LEU A 203 -0.45 -5.78 16.15
N ALA A 204 0.06 -6.69 15.33
CA ALA A 204 1.13 -7.60 15.70
C ALA A 204 2.48 -6.89 15.56
N PRO A 205 3.27 -6.72 16.64
CA PRO A 205 4.60 -6.14 16.54
C PRO A 205 5.55 -7.14 15.87
N ARG A 206 6.35 -6.66 14.92
CA ARG A 206 7.54 -7.36 14.42
C ARG A 206 8.78 -6.59 14.82
N ARG A 207 9.85 -7.32 15.07
CA ARG A 207 11.12 -6.76 15.52
C ARG A 207 12.27 -7.34 14.72
N SER A 208 13.34 -6.57 14.59
CA SER A 208 14.62 -7.09 14.15
C SER A 208 15.12 -8.15 15.13
N ALA A 209 15.53 -9.31 14.63
CA ALA A 209 16.30 -10.30 15.38
C ALA A 209 17.79 -9.94 15.45
N THR A 210 18.23 -9.07 14.53
CA THR A 210 19.62 -8.69 14.32
C THR A 210 19.70 -7.18 14.07
N ASP A 211 20.30 -6.44 14.99
CA ASP A 211 20.56 -5.00 14.83
C ASP A 211 21.97 -4.80 14.28
N THR A 212 22.16 -5.17 13.00
CA THR A 212 23.44 -4.98 12.31
C THR A 212 23.44 -3.70 11.49
N THR A 213 24.52 -2.94 11.65
CA THR A 213 24.86 -1.76 10.83
C THR A 213 25.96 -2.08 9.80
N ASP A 214 26.31 -3.35 9.67
CA ASP A 214 27.35 -3.82 8.76
C ASP A 214 26.81 -3.94 7.31
N PRO A 215 27.54 -3.42 6.31
CA PRO A 215 27.13 -3.51 4.91
C PRO A 215 27.05 -4.97 4.44
N GLY A 216 25.95 -5.32 3.77
CA GLY A 216 25.71 -6.67 3.28
C GLY A 216 25.30 -7.68 4.36
N ALA A 217 25.15 -7.25 5.61
CA ALA A 217 24.59 -8.08 6.66
C ALA A 217 23.08 -8.23 6.47
N ALA A 218 22.60 -9.46 6.63
CA ALA A 218 21.20 -9.78 6.55
C ALA A 218 20.49 -9.30 7.83
N LEU A 219 19.40 -8.57 7.65
CA LEU A 219 18.40 -8.32 8.67
C LEU A 219 17.40 -9.47 8.65
N THR A 220 17.02 -9.96 9.83
CA THR A 220 15.89 -10.88 9.99
C THR A 220 14.82 -10.21 10.83
N ILE A 221 13.56 -10.23 10.37
CA ILE A 221 12.41 -9.74 11.12
C ILE A 221 11.68 -10.95 11.72
N ILE A 222 11.29 -10.86 12.99
CA ILE A 222 10.63 -11.92 13.74
C ILE A 222 9.42 -11.39 14.51
N GLY A 223 8.54 -12.31 14.89
CA GLY A 223 7.35 -12.04 15.70
C GLY A 223 6.40 -13.24 15.69
N ASP A 224 5.39 -13.21 16.56
CA ASP A 224 4.47 -14.32 16.73
C ASP A 224 3.45 -14.42 15.58
N ALA A 225 2.98 -15.62 15.27
CA ALA A 225 1.87 -15.79 14.34
C ALA A 225 0.59 -15.13 14.90
N PHE A 226 -0.27 -14.63 14.02
CA PHE A 226 -1.55 -14.03 14.40
C PHE A 226 -2.64 -14.32 13.35
N GLY A 227 -3.90 -14.20 13.77
CA GLY A 227 -5.06 -14.24 12.89
C GLY A 227 -5.64 -12.84 12.67
N TYR A 228 -6.02 -12.53 11.42
CA TYR A 228 -6.70 -11.28 11.08
C TYR A 228 -8.12 -11.26 11.64
N GLY A 229 -8.50 -10.15 12.26
CA GLY A 229 -9.86 -9.99 12.75
C GLY A 229 -10.05 -8.83 13.71
N ALA A 230 -11.31 -8.66 14.08
CA ALA A 230 -11.81 -7.64 14.99
C ALA A 230 -12.06 -8.14 16.41
N ALA A 231 -12.16 -9.47 16.56
CA ALA A 231 -12.44 -10.13 17.83
C ALA A 231 -11.22 -10.12 18.76
N GLU A 232 -11.47 -10.32 20.05
CA GLU A 232 -10.42 -10.50 21.03
C GLU A 232 -9.44 -11.61 20.62
N GLY A 233 -8.14 -11.39 20.84
CA GLY A 233 -7.08 -12.30 20.41
C GLY A 233 -6.72 -12.23 18.92
N SER A 234 -7.53 -11.58 18.08
CA SER A 234 -7.17 -11.27 16.68
C SER A 234 -6.35 -9.99 16.59
N LYS A 235 -5.63 -9.81 15.48
CA LYS A 235 -4.91 -8.56 15.19
C LYS A 235 -5.47 -7.90 13.94
N ARG A 236 -5.42 -6.57 13.93
CA ARG A 236 -5.87 -5.73 12.82
C ARG A 236 -4.72 -5.36 11.88
N GLY A 237 -3.68 -6.19 11.83
CA GLY A 237 -2.50 -5.94 11.02
C GLY A 237 -1.20 -6.24 11.75
N TRP A 238 -0.11 -5.72 11.20
CA TRP A 238 1.25 -5.84 11.73
C TRP A 238 2.03 -4.55 11.48
N TYR A 239 3.11 -4.35 12.23
CA TYR A 239 4.06 -3.26 11.98
C TYR A 239 5.47 -3.67 12.39
N PHE A 240 6.46 -2.96 11.88
CA PHE A 240 7.81 -2.98 12.44
C PHE A 240 8.47 -1.63 12.30
N ASP A 241 9.29 -1.28 13.29
CA ASP A 241 10.08 -0.05 13.29
C ASP A 241 11.40 -0.27 12.54
N PHE A 242 11.81 0.72 11.76
CA PHE A 242 13.11 0.69 11.10
C PHE A 242 14.22 0.85 12.15
N VAL A 243 15.27 0.03 11.98
CA VAL A 243 16.33 -0.16 12.97
C VAL A 243 17.00 1.18 13.29
N GLU A 244 16.83 1.63 14.53
CA GLU A 244 17.38 2.88 15.06
C GLU A 244 17.09 4.12 14.19
N SER A 245 15.89 4.19 13.59
CA SER A 245 15.52 5.27 12.67
C SER A 245 15.47 6.65 13.31
N ALA A 246 15.20 6.78 14.61
CA ALA A 246 15.41 8.05 15.33
C ALA A 246 16.88 8.54 15.31
N ARG A 247 17.87 7.64 15.15
CA ARG A 247 19.29 7.98 15.08
C ARG A 247 19.81 8.03 13.65
N THR A 248 19.40 7.09 12.80
CA THR A 248 19.91 6.93 11.43
C THR A 248 19.10 7.74 10.41
N GLY A 249 17.86 8.08 10.74
CA GLY A 249 16.92 8.70 9.82
C GLY A 249 16.38 7.73 8.78
N GLU A 250 16.49 6.41 8.97
CA GLU A 250 15.94 5.42 8.04
C GLU A 250 14.44 5.67 7.79
N ARG A 251 14.02 5.67 6.52
CA ARG A 251 12.65 6.02 6.12
C ARG A 251 12.24 5.40 4.79
N SER A 252 10.94 5.17 4.60
CA SER A 252 10.40 4.64 3.34
C SER A 252 9.95 5.78 2.43
N VAL A 253 10.77 6.11 1.45
CA VAL A 253 10.52 7.18 0.46
C VAL A 253 10.64 6.70 -0.99
N SER A 254 10.47 5.40 -1.21
CA SER A 254 10.33 4.79 -2.53
C SER A 254 9.09 3.91 -2.57
N ASP A 255 8.49 3.73 -3.75
CA ASP A 255 7.30 2.89 -3.89
C ASP A 255 7.64 1.41 -3.60
N ALA A 256 6.82 0.79 -2.76
CA ALA A 256 6.85 -0.65 -2.55
C ALA A 256 6.27 -1.40 -3.77
N VAL A 257 6.60 -2.67 -3.91
CA VAL A 257 6.04 -3.59 -4.91
C VAL A 257 5.51 -4.81 -4.18
N VAL A 258 4.33 -5.27 -4.58
CA VAL A 258 3.77 -6.52 -4.09
C VAL A 258 3.59 -7.47 -5.26
N ASP A 259 4.08 -8.68 -5.10
CA ASP A 259 3.93 -9.73 -6.10
C ASP A 259 3.80 -11.10 -5.43
N HIS A 260 2.81 -11.89 -5.84
CA HIS A 260 2.51 -13.23 -5.30
C HIS A 260 2.55 -13.35 -3.76
N GLY A 261 2.04 -12.36 -3.04
CA GLY A 261 2.01 -12.35 -1.56
C GLY A 261 3.32 -11.90 -0.90
N GLN A 262 4.32 -11.55 -1.69
CA GLN A 262 5.59 -10.97 -1.22
C GLN A 262 5.55 -9.45 -1.36
N LEU A 263 5.97 -8.76 -0.31
CA LEU A 263 6.21 -7.32 -0.27
C LEU A 263 7.71 -7.06 -0.45
N PHE A 264 8.04 -6.21 -1.41
CA PHE A 264 9.39 -5.71 -1.67
C PHE A 264 9.40 -4.20 -1.55
N PHE A 265 10.36 -3.62 -0.84
CA PHE A 265 10.54 -2.17 -0.82
C PHE A 265 11.97 -1.81 -0.42
N ASN A 266 12.35 -0.57 -0.69
CA ASN A 266 13.65 -0.02 -0.31
C ASN A 266 13.45 1.21 0.59
N SER A 267 14.08 1.20 1.76
CA SER A 267 14.21 2.38 2.61
C SER A 267 15.43 3.23 2.19
N MET A 268 15.41 4.50 2.56
CA MET A 268 16.52 5.43 2.45
C MET A 268 17.06 5.73 3.86
N ILE A 269 18.38 5.76 3.98
CA ILE A 269 19.10 6.20 5.17
C ILE A 269 19.96 7.40 4.76
N PRO A 270 19.56 8.63 5.10
CA PRO A 270 20.33 9.82 4.76
C PRO A 270 21.74 9.77 5.36
N ALA A 271 22.71 10.39 4.68
CA ALA A 271 24.01 10.64 5.29
C ALA A 271 23.95 11.90 6.17
N ALA A 272 24.82 11.95 7.18
CA ALA A 272 25.03 13.14 7.99
C ALA A 272 25.56 14.32 7.16
N ASP A 273 26.41 14.04 6.17
CA ASP A 273 26.91 15.01 5.20
C ASP A 273 26.03 14.98 3.94
N PRO A 274 25.40 16.11 3.54
CA PRO A 274 24.63 16.21 2.29
C PRO A 274 25.40 15.82 1.02
N CYS A 275 26.73 15.90 1.03
CA CYS A 275 27.59 15.51 -0.09
C CYS A 275 27.94 14.00 -0.09
N ALA A 276 27.66 13.29 1.00
CA ALA A 276 27.90 11.86 1.09
C ALA A 276 26.76 11.04 0.46
N THR A 277 27.09 9.82 0.00
CA THR A 277 26.19 9.00 -0.82
C THR A 277 24.97 8.44 -0.06
N GLY A 278 24.94 8.51 1.27
CA GLY A 278 23.89 7.91 2.09
C GLY A 278 23.93 6.37 2.04
N SER A 279 22.90 5.74 2.60
CA SER A 279 22.69 4.30 2.56
C SER A 279 21.23 3.98 2.29
N SER A 280 20.92 2.71 2.09
CA SER A 280 19.57 2.23 1.90
C SER A 280 19.47 0.80 2.39
N ARG A 281 18.26 0.37 2.72
CA ARG A 281 18.00 -1.02 3.07
C ARG A 281 16.92 -1.56 2.17
N SER A 282 17.18 -2.72 1.59
CA SER A 282 16.18 -3.45 0.82
C SER A 282 15.47 -4.43 1.72
N TYR A 283 14.18 -4.63 1.48
CA TYR A 283 13.32 -5.51 2.27
C TYR A 283 12.55 -6.48 1.38
N ARG A 284 12.36 -7.69 1.88
CA ARG A 284 11.44 -8.72 1.37
C ARG A 284 10.72 -9.35 2.55
N LEU A 285 9.40 -9.27 2.54
CA LEU A 285 8.53 -9.78 3.59
C LEU A 285 7.31 -10.47 2.98
N ASP A 286 6.70 -11.38 3.71
CA ASP A 286 5.33 -11.80 3.43
C ASP A 286 4.38 -10.61 3.70
N ALA A 287 3.55 -10.28 2.71
CA ALA A 287 2.69 -9.11 2.73
C ALA A 287 1.60 -9.18 3.82
N LEU A 288 1.19 -10.38 4.23
CA LEU A 288 0.13 -10.59 5.22
C LEU A 288 0.67 -10.69 6.64
N THR A 289 1.93 -11.04 6.82
CA THR A 289 2.46 -11.27 8.16
C THR A 289 3.56 -10.30 8.53
N GLY A 290 4.25 -9.67 7.57
CA GLY A 290 5.45 -8.87 7.85
C GLY A 290 6.62 -9.73 8.36
N LEU A 291 6.57 -11.04 8.11
CA LEU A 291 7.60 -12.01 8.48
C LEU A 291 8.33 -12.53 7.23
N PRO A 292 9.47 -13.20 7.39
CA PRO A 292 10.12 -13.88 6.28
C PRO A 292 9.22 -14.95 5.66
N SER A 293 9.29 -15.10 4.35
CA SER A 293 8.44 -16.01 3.58
C SER A 293 9.07 -17.36 3.28
N GLU A 294 10.39 -17.42 3.09
CA GLU A 294 11.15 -18.66 2.83
C GLU A 294 12.57 -18.57 3.41
N ASP A 295 13.29 -17.49 3.10
CA ASP A 295 14.60 -17.19 3.68
C ASP A 295 14.45 -16.43 5.00
N ASN A 296 15.27 -16.73 6.02
CA ASN A 296 15.29 -15.95 7.26
C ASN A 296 15.74 -14.48 7.02
N ALA A 297 16.44 -14.19 5.91
CA ALA A 297 16.87 -12.84 5.58
C ALA A 297 15.71 -12.00 4.99
N THR A 298 15.23 -11.03 5.76
CA THR A 298 14.17 -10.10 5.36
C THR A 298 14.68 -8.76 4.84
N GLY A 299 15.97 -8.45 5.01
CA GLY A 299 16.53 -7.23 4.44
C GLY A 299 18.06 -7.22 4.37
N PHE A 300 18.62 -6.30 3.58
CA PHE A 300 20.06 -6.08 3.48
C PHE A 300 20.40 -4.59 3.44
N LEU A 301 21.41 -4.21 4.23
CA LEU A 301 21.96 -2.87 4.23
C LEU A 301 22.91 -2.67 3.05
N SER A 302 22.72 -1.59 2.30
CA SER A 302 23.54 -1.16 1.19
C SER A 302 24.11 0.23 1.44
N ARG A 303 25.44 0.37 1.34
CA ARG A 303 26.13 1.69 1.31
C ARG A 303 26.23 2.28 -0.09
N ALA A 304 25.51 1.71 -1.06
CA ALA A 304 25.50 2.21 -2.43
C ALA A 304 24.63 3.47 -2.61
N GLY A 305 24.06 4.01 -1.53
CA GLY A 305 23.18 5.18 -1.54
C GLY A 305 21.71 4.82 -1.70
N ALA A 306 20.88 5.85 -1.95
CA ALA A 306 19.42 5.68 -2.05
C ALA A 306 19.02 4.78 -3.23
N MET A 307 18.23 3.75 -2.94
CA MET A 307 17.65 2.85 -3.94
C MET A 307 16.23 3.31 -4.29
N GLY A 308 15.86 3.17 -5.56
CA GLY A 308 14.50 3.40 -6.03
C GLY A 308 13.56 2.24 -5.73
N SER A 309 12.35 2.27 -6.32
CA SER A 309 11.42 1.14 -6.25
C SER A 309 12.06 -0.12 -6.86
N PRO A 310 11.94 -1.29 -6.21
CA PRO A 310 12.42 -2.55 -6.77
C PRO A 310 11.77 -2.88 -8.11
N LEU A 311 12.53 -3.41 -9.07
CA LEU A 311 11.99 -4.00 -10.29
C LEU A 311 12.00 -5.52 -10.18
N LEU A 312 10.88 -6.14 -10.48
CA LEU A 312 10.74 -7.59 -10.54
C LEU A 312 10.72 -8.02 -12.01
N LEU A 313 11.65 -8.89 -12.41
CA LEU A 313 11.61 -9.56 -13.72
C LEU A 313 11.32 -11.04 -13.52
N GLU A 314 10.23 -11.50 -14.10
CA GLU A 314 9.95 -12.93 -14.21
C GLU A 314 10.83 -13.53 -15.32
N THR A 315 11.57 -14.57 -14.97
CA THR A 315 12.42 -15.31 -15.92
C THR A 315 11.68 -16.56 -16.40
N THR A 316 12.01 -17.05 -17.59
CA THR A 316 11.28 -18.12 -18.30
C THR A 316 11.34 -19.51 -17.64
N ALA A 317 12.06 -19.69 -16.53
CA ALA A 317 12.09 -20.96 -15.81
C ALA A 317 10.82 -21.13 -14.96
N VAL A 318 9.77 -21.69 -15.58
CA VAL A 318 8.55 -22.10 -14.88
C VAL A 318 8.58 -23.61 -14.68
N GLN A 319 8.69 -24.07 -13.42
CA GLN A 319 8.55 -25.49 -13.11
C GLN A 319 7.11 -25.79 -12.73
N VAL A 320 6.47 -26.68 -13.48
CA VAL A 320 5.09 -27.09 -13.24
C VAL A 320 5.12 -28.41 -12.47
N GLY A 321 4.68 -28.38 -11.21
CA GLY A 321 4.56 -29.57 -10.38
C GLY A 321 3.43 -30.50 -10.83
N GLU A 322 3.43 -31.71 -10.27
CA GLU A 322 2.40 -32.70 -10.58
C GLU A 322 1.00 -32.26 -10.12
N ARG A 323 0.00 -32.83 -10.80
CA ARG A 323 -1.41 -32.58 -10.52
C ARG A 323 -1.88 -33.48 -9.39
N ASN A 324 -2.50 -32.91 -8.37
CA ASN A 324 -3.16 -33.68 -7.31
C ASN A 324 -4.52 -34.25 -7.78
N THR A 325 -5.12 -35.09 -6.94
CA THR A 325 -6.39 -35.80 -7.20
C THR A 325 -7.59 -34.89 -7.53
N ILE A 326 -7.56 -33.63 -7.11
CA ILE A 326 -8.60 -32.63 -7.39
C ILE A 326 -8.24 -31.70 -8.57
N GLY A 327 -7.13 -31.97 -9.25
CA GLY A 327 -6.74 -31.26 -10.45
C GLY A 327 -5.93 -29.98 -10.24
N LYS A 328 -5.55 -29.66 -8.99
CA LYS A 328 -4.65 -28.56 -8.63
C LYS A 328 -3.19 -29.00 -8.80
N ARG A 329 -2.30 -28.06 -9.09
CA ARG A 329 -0.84 -28.25 -9.12
C ARG A 329 -0.14 -27.00 -8.63
N ALA A 330 1.08 -27.12 -8.13
CA ALA A 330 1.93 -25.98 -7.82
C ALA A 330 2.73 -25.60 -9.07
N VAL A 331 2.85 -24.31 -9.36
CA VAL A 331 3.75 -23.78 -10.37
C VAL A 331 4.79 -22.96 -9.66
N LYS A 332 6.06 -23.34 -9.78
CA LYS A 332 7.19 -22.53 -9.35
C LYS A 332 7.55 -21.56 -10.45
N ARG A 333 7.47 -20.27 -10.14
CA ARG A 333 7.97 -19.19 -11.00
C ARG A 333 9.28 -18.68 -10.44
N THR A 334 10.21 -18.37 -11.32
CA THR A 334 11.49 -17.76 -10.96
C THR A 334 11.48 -16.29 -11.28
N GLN A 335 11.71 -15.46 -10.27
CA GLN A 335 11.87 -14.03 -10.44
C GLN A 335 13.25 -13.55 -10.01
N THR A 336 13.72 -12.49 -10.67
CA THR A 336 14.92 -11.77 -10.26
C THR A 336 14.52 -10.39 -9.79
N VAL A 337 14.95 -10.03 -8.58
CA VAL A 337 14.76 -8.70 -8.01
C VAL A 337 15.93 -7.81 -8.44
N PHE A 338 15.63 -6.62 -8.93
CA PHE A 338 16.62 -5.60 -9.23
C PHE A 338 16.37 -4.36 -8.38
N ASN A 339 17.32 -4.08 -7.48
CA ASN A 339 17.37 -2.82 -6.76
C ASN A 339 18.30 -1.87 -7.51
N PHE A 340 17.72 -0.85 -8.14
CA PHE A 340 18.46 0.14 -8.90
C PHE A 340 18.91 1.30 -8.01
N ARG A 341 20.15 1.75 -8.26
CA ARG A 341 20.68 3.02 -7.78
C ARG A 341 20.70 4.01 -8.95
N GLY A 342 19.72 4.90 -9.04
CA GLY A 342 19.68 5.91 -10.10
C GLY A 342 20.05 5.34 -11.49
N ALA A 343 20.86 6.05 -12.27
CA ALA A 343 21.25 5.66 -13.63
C ALA A 343 22.43 4.66 -13.73
N SER A 344 23.00 4.15 -12.63
CA SER A 344 24.21 3.31 -12.70
C SER A 344 24.27 2.22 -11.61
N GLY A 345 24.06 0.97 -12.05
CA GLY A 345 24.42 -0.25 -11.31
C GLY A 345 23.39 -0.72 -10.24
N GLY A 346 23.33 -2.04 -10.03
CA GLY A 346 22.47 -2.67 -9.03
C GLY A 346 23.12 -2.77 -7.64
N ALA A 347 22.32 -2.70 -6.57
CA ALA A 347 22.78 -2.80 -5.18
C ALA A 347 22.21 -4.04 -4.46
N LYS A 348 23.05 -4.72 -3.65
CA LYS A 348 22.70 -5.96 -2.91
C LYS A 348 21.37 -5.83 -2.16
N GLY A 349 20.49 -6.82 -2.33
CA GLY A 349 19.22 -6.93 -1.62
C GLY A 349 18.65 -8.35 -1.60
N PRO A 350 17.58 -8.62 -0.82
CA PRO A 350 16.96 -9.94 -0.77
C PRO A 350 16.45 -10.31 -2.16
N GLY A 351 16.86 -11.48 -2.67
CA GLY A 351 16.49 -11.90 -4.03
C GLY A 351 17.23 -11.15 -5.15
N GLN A 352 18.21 -10.27 -4.85
CA GLN A 352 18.88 -9.49 -5.88
C GLN A 352 19.79 -10.37 -6.75
N GLY A 353 19.50 -10.45 -8.05
CA GLY A 353 20.20 -11.37 -8.95
C GLY A 353 19.94 -12.86 -8.64
N ALA A 354 19.17 -13.15 -7.59
CA ALA A 354 18.83 -14.50 -7.16
C ALA A 354 17.46 -14.90 -7.71
N VAL A 355 17.33 -16.20 -7.94
CA VAL A 355 16.09 -16.87 -8.31
C VAL A 355 15.20 -16.91 -7.08
N VAL A 356 14.18 -16.06 -7.03
CA VAL A 356 13.10 -16.20 -6.04
C VAL A 356 12.12 -17.22 -6.59
N GLU A 357 12.00 -18.39 -5.93
CA GLU A 357 10.97 -19.37 -6.25
C GLU A 357 9.64 -18.94 -5.63
N ILE A 358 8.58 -18.96 -6.43
CA ILE A 358 7.23 -18.62 -5.98
C ILE A 358 6.30 -19.77 -6.34
N GLY A 359 5.76 -20.45 -5.34
CA GLY A 359 4.76 -21.50 -5.52
C GLY A 359 3.34 -20.92 -5.69
N VAL A 360 2.81 -20.94 -6.91
CA VAL A 360 1.45 -20.48 -7.20
C VAL A 360 0.53 -21.67 -7.46
N PRO A 361 -0.66 -21.75 -6.84
CA PRO A 361 -1.65 -22.76 -7.19
C PRO A 361 -2.16 -22.54 -8.61
N ALA A 362 -2.09 -23.58 -9.44
CA ALA A 362 -2.54 -23.58 -10.82
C ALA A 362 -3.36 -24.83 -11.15
N GLY A 363 -3.93 -24.88 -12.35
CA GLY A 363 -4.80 -25.97 -12.77
C GLY A 363 -6.26 -25.72 -12.38
N ARG A 364 -6.98 -26.77 -11.97
CA ARG A 364 -8.41 -26.66 -11.62
C ARG A 364 -8.54 -26.16 -10.18
N ILE A 365 -8.92 -24.91 -10.00
CA ILE A 365 -8.93 -24.22 -8.68
C ILE A 365 -10.20 -24.54 -7.88
N SER A 366 -11.31 -24.85 -8.56
CA SER A 366 -12.56 -25.36 -7.98
C SER A 366 -13.28 -26.31 -8.95
N TRP A 367 -14.15 -27.16 -8.42
CA TRP A 367 -15.18 -27.86 -9.20
C TRP A 367 -16.55 -27.50 -8.63
N ARG A 368 -17.54 -27.40 -9.52
CA ARG A 368 -18.96 -27.40 -9.17
C ARG A 368 -19.58 -28.52 -9.99
N GLU A 369 -20.22 -29.47 -9.32
CA GLU A 369 -21.04 -30.45 -10.01
C GLU A 369 -22.31 -29.75 -10.48
N ILE A 370 -22.53 -29.81 -11.79
CA ILE A 370 -23.79 -29.41 -12.40
C ILE A 370 -24.57 -30.70 -12.54
N LEU A 371 -25.44 -30.95 -11.58
CA LEU A 371 -26.35 -32.08 -11.63
C LEU A 371 -27.26 -31.93 -12.86
N ASN A 372 -27.32 -32.98 -13.68
CA ASN A 372 -28.27 -33.03 -14.78
C ASN A 372 -29.68 -33.17 -14.20
N TRP A 373 -30.41 -32.05 -14.13
CA TRP A 373 -31.75 -32.03 -13.55
C TRP A 373 -32.72 -32.99 -14.26
N GLN A 374 -32.57 -33.21 -15.57
CA GLN A 374 -33.42 -34.15 -16.30
C GLN A 374 -33.21 -35.58 -15.80
N GLU A 375 -31.95 -36.01 -15.65
CA GLU A 375 -31.63 -37.36 -15.14
C GLU A 375 -32.11 -37.55 -13.70
N LEU A 376 -31.89 -36.57 -12.82
CA LEU A 376 -32.35 -36.65 -11.43
C LEU A 376 -33.88 -36.69 -11.32
N ARG A 377 -34.58 -35.88 -12.13
CA ARG A 377 -36.05 -35.86 -12.16
C ARG A 377 -36.61 -37.17 -12.71
N ASP A 378 -35.99 -37.73 -13.74
CA ASP A 378 -36.46 -38.96 -14.38
C ASP A 378 -36.15 -40.19 -13.50
N ALA A 379 -35.09 -40.16 -12.70
CA ALA A 379 -34.82 -41.15 -11.66
C ALA A 379 -35.83 -41.07 -10.50
N ALA A 380 -36.16 -39.86 -10.02
CA ALA A 380 -37.12 -39.66 -8.93
C ALA A 380 -38.57 -40.06 -9.28
N LYS A 381 -38.90 -40.22 -10.57
CA LYS A 381 -40.21 -40.71 -11.03
C LYS A 381 -40.30 -42.23 -11.13
N LYS A 382 -39.20 -42.96 -10.90
CA LYS A 382 -39.13 -44.42 -10.98
C LYS A 382 -39.18 -45.11 -9.60
N GLU A 383 -39.19 -44.33 -8.52
CA GLU A 383 -39.62 -44.75 -7.17
C GLU A 383 -41.10 -44.41 -6.98
#